data_AF-A0A1S8WH08-F1
#
_entry.id   AF-A0A1S8WH08-F1
#
_cell.length_a   1.000
_cell.length_b   1.000
_cell.length_c   1.000
_cell.angle_alpha   90.00
_cell.angle_beta   90.00
_cell.angle_gamma   90.00
#
_symmetry.space_group_name_H-M   'P 1'
#
loop_
_entity.id
_entity.type
_entity.pdbx_description
1 polymer ?
#
loop_
_entity_poly.entity_id
_entity_poly.type
_entity_poly.pdbx_seq_one_letter_code
_entity_poly.pdbx_strand_id
1 'polypeptide(L)'
;MGDGRIEKMEIDFSSAVDALIPTVKATASEGDTDGALEQCIALEKQTRMASDAISTGRLLEVMVELLGDAGKWEQLNRHLEAMTKKRNQLKQIYVEVERARLTRELARIKESHGNIDEAASVLQELQVNRSVFSSKTQVETYGSMEKKEKVEFMLEQIRLGLAKKDYIRTQIISRKISPKFFSDETHEQLKLKYYHLMIELNSHDDQYLNISKHYWEVYNTKSIQEDEQKRYLALKHVVAYLLLATFDNEQHDLMCRRKLVKEMERIPAYL
;
A
#
# COMPACT_ATOMS: atom_id res chain seq x y z
N MET A 1 -18.23 -45.59 14.27
CA MET A 1 -17.71 -44.72 15.34
C MET A 1 -17.65 -43.31 14.77
N GLY A 2 -18.60 -42.47 15.17
CA GLY A 2 -18.75 -41.12 14.63
C GLY A 2 -17.57 -40.24 15.03
N ASP A 3 -17.02 -39.53 14.05
CA ASP A 3 -15.98 -38.53 14.22
C ASP A 3 -16.51 -37.45 15.17
N GLY A 4 -16.02 -37.48 16.42
CA GLY A 4 -16.44 -36.63 17.53
C GLY A 4 -15.94 -35.20 17.40
N ARG A 5 -16.23 -34.56 16.26
CA ARG A 5 -16.19 -33.10 16.16
C ARG A 5 -17.37 -32.59 16.96
N ILE A 6 -17.10 -32.24 18.21
CA ILE A 6 -17.98 -31.40 19.02
C ILE A 6 -18.13 -30.09 18.22
N GLU A 7 -19.17 -29.99 17.40
CA GLU A 7 -19.69 -28.71 16.94
C GLU A 7 -20.08 -27.96 18.22
N LYS A 8 -19.20 -27.06 18.65
CA LYS A 8 -19.54 -26.08 19.67
C LYS A 8 -20.75 -25.33 19.13
N MET A 9 -21.89 -25.44 19.81
CA MET A 9 -23.06 -24.61 19.55
C MET A 9 -22.60 -23.15 19.44
N GLU A 10 -22.81 -22.55 18.26
CA GLU A 10 -22.82 -21.10 18.10
C GLU A 10 -23.97 -20.59 18.97
N ILE A 11 -23.63 -20.10 20.16
CA ILE A 11 -24.59 -19.41 21.01
C ILE A 11 -24.53 -17.95 20.56
N ASP A 12 -25.56 -17.53 19.83
CA ASP A 12 -25.72 -16.15 19.41
C ASP A 12 -25.97 -15.27 20.63
N PHE A 13 -24.98 -14.46 20.99
CA PHE A 13 -25.11 -13.47 22.06
C PHE A 13 -25.61 -12.11 21.54
N SER A 14 -26.08 -12.04 20.30
CA SER A 14 -26.50 -10.79 19.65
C SER A 14 -27.53 -10.01 20.48
N SER A 15 -28.52 -10.69 21.06
CA SER A 15 -29.56 -10.09 21.91
C SER A 15 -29.02 -9.56 23.24
N ALA A 16 -28.02 -10.22 23.82
CA ALA A 16 -27.37 -9.78 25.06
C ALA A 16 -26.44 -8.58 24.80
N VAL A 17 -25.75 -8.56 23.64
CA VAL A 17 -24.92 -7.43 23.22
C VAL A 17 -25.79 -6.22 22.90
N ASP A 18 -26.87 -6.38 22.14
CA ASP A 18 -27.78 -5.28 21.80
C ASP A 18 -28.47 -4.67 23.04
N ALA A 19 -28.70 -5.47 24.09
CA ALA A 19 -29.22 -4.99 25.38
C ALA A 19 -28.18 -4.22 26.22
N LEU A 20 -26.89 -4.58 26.11
CA LEU A 20 -25.82 -3.93 26.87
C LEU A 20 -25.24 -2.67 26.20
N ILE A 21 -25.29 -2.55 24.88
CA ILE A 21 -24.85 -1.33 24.18
C ILE A 21 -25.46 -0.05 24.78
N PRO A 22 -26.79 0.04 25.03
CA PRO A 22 -27.38 1.24 25.63
C PRO A 22 -27.02 1.42 27.10
N THR A 23 -26.85 0.35 27.89
CA THR A 23 -26.48 0.47 29.30
C THR A 23 -25.04 0.91 29.47
N VAL A 24 -24.14 0.43 28.61
CA VAL A 24 -22.72 0.78 28.61
C VAL A 24 -22.51 2.21 28.11
N LYS A 25 -23.31 2.67 27.12
CA LYS A 25 -23.32 4.09 26.70
C LYS A 25 -23.88 5.01 27.79
N ALA A 26 -24.89 4.55 28.55
CA ALA A 26 -25.42 5.30 29.69
C ALA A 26 -24.39 5.43 30.83
N THR A 27 -23.73 4.35 31.22
CA THR A 27 -22.71 4.37 32.28
C THR A 27 -21.45 5.14 31.88
N ALA A 28 -21.10 5.16 30.60
CA ALA A 28 -20.01 6.01 30.11
C ALA A 28 -20.34 7.51 30.19
N SER A 29 -21.60 7.90 30.02
CA SER A 29 -22.03 9.29 30.22
C SER A 29 -22.02 9.73 31.69
N GLU A 30 -22.08 8.77 32.61
CA GLU A 30 -22.00 8.99 34.07
C GLU A 30 -20.55 9.09 34.57
N GLY A 31 -19.54 8.82 33.73
CA GLY A 31 -18.13 8.96 34.06
C GLY A 31 -17.46 7.72 34.65
N ASP A 32 -18.19 6.61 34.84
CA ASP A 32 -17.61 5.32 35.24
C ASP A 32 -17.22 4.49 34.01
N THR A 33 -16.16 4.93 33.34
CA THR A 33 -15.60 4.25 32.17
C THR A 33 -15.03 2.88 32.51
N ASP A 34 -14.58 2.68 33.76
CA ASP A 34 -13.85 1.48 34.16
C ASP A 34 -14.83 0.34 34.49
N GLY A 35 -15.97 0.65 35.14
CA GLY A 35 -17.06 -0.31 35.34
C GLY A 35 -17.75 -0.76 34.05
N ALA A 36 -17.96 0.18 33.12
CA ALA A 36 -18.46 -0.10 31.77
C ALA A 36 -17.52 -1.05 31.00
N LEU A 37 -16.21 -0.83 31.13
CA LEU A 37 -15.18 -1.62 30.47
C LEU A 37 -15.10 -3.06 31.01
N GLU A 38 -15.21 -3.26 32.32
CA GLU A 38 -15.22 -4.59 32.92
C GLU A 38 -16.42 -5.43 32.45
N GLN A 39 -17.60 -4.81 32.34
CA GLN A 39 -18.80 -5.48 31.81
C GLN A 39 -18.61 -5.90 30.35
N CYS A 40 -18.04 -5.02 29.52
CA CYS A 40 -17.69 -5.37 28.15
C CYS A 40 -16.66 -6.50 28.08
N ILE A 41 -15.61 -6.49 28.90
CA ILE A 41 -14.58 -7.55 28.92
C ILE A 41 -15.16 -8.90 29.37
N ALA A 42 -16.09 -8.89 30.33
CA ALA A 42 -16.74 -10.10 30.81
C ALA A 42 -17.58 -10.77 29.71
N LEU A 43 -18.37 -9.98 28.97
CA LEU A 43 -19.16 -10.47 27.85
C LEU A 43 -18.29 -10.87 26.66
N GLU A 44 -17.24 -10.12 26.37
CA GLU A 44 -16.26 -10.44 25.32
C GLU A 44 -15.63 -11.81 25.57
N LYS A 45 -15.31 -12.12 26.84
CA LYS A 45 -14.79 -13.44 27.20
C LYS A 45 -15.79 -14.55 26.89
N GLN A 46 -17.08 -14.33 27.14
CA GLN A 46 -18.14 -15.32 26.89
C GLN A 46 -18.37 -15.52 25.38
N THR A 47 -18.51 -14.43 24.62
CA THR A 47 -18.73 -14.47 23.16
C THR A 47 -17.53 -15.05 22.42
N ARG A 48 -16.29 -14.76 22.85
CA ARG A 48 -15.07 -15.41 22.32
C ARG A 48 -15.01 -16.90 22.63
N MET A 49 -15.39 -17.33 23.84
CA MET A 49 -15.41 -18.75 24.20
C MET A 49 -16.47 -19.54 23.42
N ALA A 50 -17.56 -18.86 23.02
CA ALA A 50 -18.64 -19.37 22.19
C ALA A 50 -18.37 -19.28 20.68
N SER A 51 -17.20 -18.76 20.26
CA SER A 51 -16.81 -18.61 18.84
C SER A 51 -17.70 -17.68 18.00
N ASP A 52 -18.47 -16.78 18.62
CA ASP A 52 -19.30 -15.79 17.91
C ASP A 52 -18.44 -14.59 17.45
N ALA A 53 -18.04 -14.61 16.18
CA ALA A 53 -17.19 -13.59 15.57
C ALA A 53 -17.89 -12.24 15.38
N ILE A 54 -19.21 -12.24 15.20
CA ILE A 54 -19.97 -11.04 14.84
C ILE A 54 -20.24 -10.22 16.10
N SER A 55 -20.71 -10.87 17.17
CA SER A 55 -20.97 -10.17 18.43
C SER A 55 -19.68 -9.73 19.13
N THR A 56 -18.59 -10.51 19.03
CA THR A 56 -17.26 -10.06 19.51
C THR A 56 -16.78 -8.81 18.76
N GLY A 57 -16.97 -8.73 17.44
CA GLY A 57 -16.64 -7.55 16.63
C GLY A 57 -17.41 -6.30 17.05
N ARG A 58 -18.74 -6.38 17.18
CA ARG A 58 -19.58 -5.25 17.61
C ARG A 58 -19.26 -4.79 19.02
N LEU A 59 -18.97 -5.72 19.94
CA LEU A 59 -18.57 -5.39 21.30
C LEU A 59 -17.21 -4.68 21.34
N LEU A 60 -16.28 -5.08 20.47
CA LEU A 60 -14.98 -4.40 20.33
C LEU A 60 -15.12 -2.99 19.76
N GLU A 61 -15.98 -2.77 18.76
CA GLU A 61 -16.28 -1.42 18.25
C GLU A 61 -16.80 -0.51 19.36
N VAL A 62 -17.75 -1.00 20.14
CA VAL A 62 -18.31 -0.26 21.28
C VAL A 62 -17.24 0.02 22.34
N MET A 63 -16.38 -0.95 22.66
CA MET A 63 -15.25 -0.70 23.58
C MET A 63 -14.30 0.39 23.06
N VAL A 64 -14.04 0.44 21.76
CA VAL A 64 -13.21 1.48 21.14
C VAL A 64 -13.91 2.84 21.18
N GLU A 65 -15.21 2.92 20.87
CA GLU A 65 -16.00 4.17 20.97
C GLU A 65 -15.93 4.76 22.38
N LEU A 66 -16.18 3.94 23.41
CA LEU A 66 -16.21 4.39 24.82
C LEU A 66 -14.84 4.88 25.30
N LEU A 67 -13.78 4.16 24.93
CA LEU A 67 -12.41 4.54 25.27
C LEU A 67 -11.93 5.76 24.48
N GLY A 68 -12.44 5.94 23.25
CA GLY A 68 -12.25 7.12 22.43
C GLY A 68 -12.89 8.37 23.03
N ASP A 69 -14.16 8.26 23.44
CA ASP A 69 -14.90 9.35 24.10
C ASP A 69 -14.28 9.74 25.45
N ALA A 70 -13.74 8.76 26.18
CA ALA A 70 -13.02 8.99 27.43
C ALA A 70 -11.60 9.57 27.25
N GLY A 71 -11.07 9.60 26.02
CA GLY A 71 -9.70 10.06 25.73
C GLY A 71 -8.58 9.22 26.36
N LYS A 72 -8.87 8.02 26.88
CA LYS A 72 -7.92 7.15 27.59
C LYS A 72 -7.16 6.22 26.63
N TRP A 73 -6.40 6.80 25.70
CA TRP A 73 -5.69 6.08 24.63
C TRP A 73 -4.70 5.00 25.12
N GLU A 74 -4.01 5.22 26.25
CA GLU A 74 -3.09 4.22 26.81
C GLU A 74 -3.79 2.96 27.34
N GLN A 75 -5.00 3.13 27.91
CA GLN A 75 -5.79 1.99 28.36
C GLN A 75 -6.29 1.19 27.16
N LEU A 76 -6.74 1.88 26.11
CA LEU A 76 -7.12 1.24 24.85
C LEU A 76 -5.99 0.42 24.23
N ASN A 77 -4.78 0.97 24.14
CA ASN A 77 -3.63 0.25 23.59
C ASN A 77 -3.30 -1.02 24.41
N ARG A 78 -3.32 -0.92 25.75
CA ARG A 78 -3.13 -2.09 26.62
C ARG A 78 -4.22 -3.14 26.41
N HIS A 79 -5.47 -2.72 26.26
CA HIS A 79 -6.58 -3.64 25.98
C HIS A 79 -6.46 -4.29 24.61
N LEU A 80 -6.10 -3.54 23.56
CA LEU A 80 -5.84 -4.09 22.22
C LEU A 80 -4.68 -5.10 22.23
N GLU A 81 -3.57 -4.78 22.89
CA GLU A 81 -2.46 -5.72 23.05
C GLU A 81 -2.87 -6.99 23.81
N ALA A 82 -3.59 -6.83 24.92
CA ALA A 82 -4.08 -7.96 25.69
C ALA A 82 -5.02 -8.82 24.84
N MET A 83 -5.91 -8.19 24.07
CA MET A 83 -6.80 -8.88 23.16
C MET A 83 -6.01 -9.68 22.13
N THR A 84 -5.07 -9.12 21.37
CA THR A 84 -4.31 -9.86 20.33
C THR A 84 -3.54 -11.09 20.84
N LYS A 85 -3.22 -11.15 22.14
CA LYS A 85 -2.46 -12.25 22.76
C LYS A 85 -3.37 -13.33 23.39
N LYS A 86 -4.69 -13.13 23.47
CA LYS A 86 -5.61 -14.07 24.15
C LYS A 86 -5.80 -15.36 23.33
N ARG A 87 -5.75 -16.51 24.01
CA ARG A 87 -6.02 -17.84 23.42
C ARG A 87 -7.50 -17.94 23.00
N ASN A 88 -7.78 -18.63 21.89
CA ASN A 88 -9.10 -18.84 21.26
C ASN A 88 -9.67 -17.67 20.42
N GLN A 89 -8.82 -16.82 19.85
CA GLN A 89 -9.28 -15.93 18.77
C GLN A 89 -9.41 -16.67 17.44
N LEU A 90 -10.44 -16.29 16.69
CA LEU A 90 -10.64 -16.74 15.32
C LEU A 90 -9.43 -16.31 14.48
N LYS A 91 -8.74 -17.29 13.88
CA LYS A 91 -7.59 -17.06 12.99
C LYS A 91 -7.95 -16.46 11.63
N GLN A 92 -9.20 -16.01 11.45
CA GLN A 92 -9.74 -15.54 10.17
C GLN A 92 -9.64 -14.01 9.95
N ILE A 93 -8.97 -13.27 10.84
CA ILE A 93 -8.84 -11.82 10.65
C ILE A 93 -7.65 -11.53 9.72
N TYR A 94 -7.93 -11.17 8.47
CA TYR A 94 -6.94 -10.71 7.50
C TYR A 94 -6.56 -9.25 7.79
N VAL A 95 -5.72 -9.01 8.80
CA VAL A 95 -5.27 -7.65 9.19
C VAL A 95 -4.19 -7.10 8.27
N GLU A 96 -3.74 -7.87 7.28
CA GLU A 96 -2.59 -7.51 6.42
C GLU A 96 -2.85 -6.26 5.59
N VAL A 97 -4.06 -6.12 5.02
CA VAL A 97 -4.48 -4.96 4.23
C VAL A 97 -4.52 -3.70 5.11
N GLU A 98 -5.17 -3.80 6.26
CA GLU A 98 -5.30 -2.68 7.20
C GLU A 98 -3.95 -2.26 7.78
N ARG A 99 -3.06 -3.21 8.05
CA ARG A 99 -1.68 -2.92 8.45
C ARG A 99 -0.93 -2.13 7.37
N ALA A 100 -1.09 -2.48 6.09
CA ALA A 100 -0.46 -1.76 4.98
C ALA A 100 -0.98 -0.32 4.89
N ARG A 101 -2.30 -0.12 5.03
CA ARG A 101 -2.95 1.21 5.03
C ARG A 101 -2.48 2.07 6.20
N LEU A 102 -2.47 1.52 7.42
CA LEU A 102 -2.00 2.23 8.62
C LEU A 102 -0.55 2.67 8.47
N THR A 103 0.29 1.81 7.90
CA THR A 103 1.71 2.14 7.71
C THR A 103 1.91 3.24 6.66
N ARG A 104 1.05 3.31 5.63
CA ARG A 104 1.05 4.42 4.67
C ARG A 104 0.77 5.74 5.38
N GLU A 105 -0.21 5.79 6.28
CA GLU A 105 -0.50 7.00 7.05
C GLU A 105 0.64 7.35 8.02
N LEU A 106 1.22 6.35 8.70
CA LEU A 106 2.40 6.58 9.55
C LEU A 106 3.57 7.17 8.75
N ALA A 107 3.80 6.71 7.52
CA ALA A 107 4.83 7.25 6.65
C ALA A 107 4.56 8.72 6.28
N ARG A 108 3.31 9.08 5.93
CA ARG A 108 2.91 10.47 5.67
C ARG A 108 3.13 11.38 6.88
N ILE A 109 2.82 10.89 8.08
CA ILE A 109 3.08 11.63 9.31
C ILE A 109 4.58 11.84 9.49
N LYS A 110 5.40 10.81 9.30
CA LYS A 110 6.87 10.97 9.41
C LYS A 110 7.44 11.91 8.34
N GLU A 111 6.88 11.90 7.13
CA GLU A 111 7.22 12.86 6.07
C GLU A 111 6.91 14.31 6.47
N SER A 112 5.75 14.57 7.08
CA SER A 112 5.39 15.92 7.53
C SER A 112 6.29 16.44 8.65
N HIS A 113 6.86 15.53 9.44
CA HIS A 113 7.85 15.84 10.47
C HIS A 113 9.29 15.96 9.92
N GLY A 114 9.49 15.77 8.60
CA GLY A 114 10.80 15.84 7.95
C GLY A 114 11.69 14.59 8.13
N ASN A 115 11.18 13.54 8.79
CA ASN A 115 11.91 12.30 9.06
C ASN A 115 11.79 11.31 7.89
N ILE A 116 12.38 11.68 6.74
CA ILE A 116 12.30 10.92 5.49
C ILE A 116 12.96 9.54 5.64
N ASP A 117 14.09 9.45 6.34
CA ASP A 117 14.83 8.20 6.53
C ASP A 117 14.04 7.14 7.30
N GLU A 118 13.33 7.58 8.34
CA GLU A 118 12.48 6.72 9.14
C GLU A 118 11.20 6.34 8.39
N ALA A 119 10.60 7.28 7.65
CA ALA A 119 9.44 7.00 6.80
C ALA A 119 9.77 5.89 5.78
N ALA A 120 10.93 6.00 5.14
CA ALA A 120 11.44 4.99 4.22
C ALA A 120 11.69 3.64 4.93
N SER A 121 12.28 3.62 6.14
CA SER A 121 12.50 2.38 6.90
C SER A 121 11.19 1.68 7.23
N VAL A 122 10.20 2.41 7.72
CA VAL A 122 8.90 1.88 8.14
C VAL A 122 8.15 1.24 6.97
N LEU A 123 8.13 1.87 5.80
CA LEU A 123 7.53 1.28 4.59
C LEU A 123 8.34 0.11 4.02
N GLN A 124 9.66 0.09 4.24
CA GLN A 124 10.53 -1.02 3.84
C GLN A 124 10.33 -2.24 4.77
N GLU A 125 10.16 -2.02 6.08
CA GLU A 125 9.96 -3.07 7.07
C GLU A 125 8.67 -3.89 6.84
N LEU A 126 7.64 -3.29 6.24
CA LEU A 126 6.46 -4.03 5.78
C LEU A 126 6.79 -5.12 4.75
N GLN A 127 7.86 -4.96 3.96
CA GLN A 127 8.31 -5.98 3.01
C GLN A 127 9.22 -7.05 3.65
N VAL A 128 9.86 -6.76 4.79
CA VAL A 128 10.98 -7.56 5.34
C VAL A 128 10.62 -8.38 6.57
N ASN A 129 9.52 -8.08 7.28
CA ASN A 129 9.12 -8.83 8.48
C ASN A 129 8.46 -10.19 8.19
N ARG A 130 9.24 -11.08 7.57
CA ARG A 130 9.29 -12.54 7.81
C ARG A 130 10.74 -13.03 7.58
N SER A 131 11.72 -12.39 8.21
CA SER A 131 13.14 -12.72 8.02
C SER A 131 13.62 -14.02 8.68
N VAL A 132 12.74 -14.88 9.18
CA VAL A 132 13.14 -16.18 9.78
C VAL A 132 12.65 -17.40 8.99
N PHE A 133 12.03 -17.24 7.82
CA PHE A 133 11.66 -18.39 7.00
C PHE A 133 11.94 -18.18 5.51
N SER A 134 13.21 -18.45 5.18
CA SER A 134 13.69 -19.01 3.91
C SER A 134 12.96 -18.60 2.61
N SER A 135 13.57 -17.66 1.91
CA SER A 135 13.83 -17.64 0.45
C SER A 135 12.71 -17.83 -0.60
N LYS A 136 11.40 -17.88 -0.27
CA LYS A 136 10.36 -17.99 -1.33
C LYS A 136 9.00 -17.28 -1.16
N THR A 137 8.84 -16.34 -0.23
CA THR A 137 7.53 -15.68 0.00
C THR A 137 7.59 -14.15 0.11
N GLN A 138 8.25 -13.49 -0.85
CA GLN A 138 8.30 -12.02 -0.95
C GLN A 138 7.03 -11.41 -1.62
N VAL A 139 5.82 -11.93 -1.40
CA VAL A 139 4.58 -11.38 -2.00
C VAL A 139 3.31 -11.56 -1.13
N GLU A 140 3.36 -12.35 -0.04
CA GLU A 140 2.11 -12.84 0.60
C GLU A 140 1.20 -11.75 1.17
N THR A 141 1.74 -10.61 1.64
CA THR A 141 0.94 -9.50 2.19
C THR A 141 0.09 -8.77 1.16
N TYR A 142 0.46 -8.88 -0.12
CA TYR A 142 -0.30 -8.29 -1.19
C TYR A 142 -1.32 -9.26 -1.77
N GLY A 143 -1.35 -10.55 -1.42
CA GLY A 143 -2.28 -11.51 -2.05
C GLY A 143 -3.73 -11.03 -2.08
N SER A 144 -4.18 -10.41 -0.99
CA SER A 144 -5.55 -9.97 -0.77
C SER A 144 -5.84 -8.50 -1.11
N MET A 145 -4.83 -7.69 -1.44
CA MET A 145 -5.03 -6.28 -1.79
C MET A 145 -5.50 -6.10 -3.24
N GLU A 146 -6.16 -4.98 -3.53
CA GLU A 146 -6.49 -4.60 -4.91
C GLU A 146 -5.21 -4.29 -5.71
N LYS A 147 -5.18 -4.65 -6.99
CA LYS A 147 -4.00 -4.42 -7.85
C LYS A 147 -3.61 -2.94 -7.93
N LYS A 148 -4.58 -2.03 -7.94
CA LYS A 148 -4.36 -0.58 -7.95
C LYS A 148 -3.66 -0.09 -6.69
N GLU A 149 -4.17 -0.45 -5.52
CA GLU A 149 -3.57 -0.09 -4.23
C GLU A 149 -2.13 -0.58 -4.09
N LYS A 150 -1.84 -1.80 -4.59
CA LYS A 150 -0.46 -2.33 -4.62
C LYS A 150 0.48 -1.45 -5.40
N VAL A 151 0.05 -1.00 -6.58
CA VAL A 151 0.88 -0.17 -7.46
C VAL A 151 1.08 1.21 -6.85
N GLU A 152 0.03 1.82 -6.29
CA GLU A 152 0.16 3.06 -5.52
C GLU A 152 1.15 2.92 -4.36
N PHE A 153 1.08 1.82 -3.61
CA PHE A 153 1.98 1.57 -2.51
C PHE A 153 3.43 1.42 -2.98
N MET A 154 3.67 0.68 -4.07
CA MET A 154 5.01 0.54 -4.66
C MET A 154 5.56 1.88 -5.18
N LEU A 155 4.71 2.73 -5.75
CA LEU A 155 5.12 4.07 -6.21
C LEU A 155 5.55 4.97 -5.05
N GLU A 156 4.82 4.94 -3.93
CA GLU A 156 5.20 5.72 -2.74
C GLU A 156 6.54 5.23 -2.17
N GLN A 157 6.77 3.92 -2.16
CA GLN A 157 8.06 3.36 -1.76
C GLN A 157 9.22 3.81 -2.66
N ILE A 158 8.99 3.90 -3.97
CA ILE A 158 9.99 4.41 -4.92
C ILE A 158 10.29 5.88 -4.64
N ARG A 159 9.25 6.70 -4.43
CA ARG A 159 9.40 8.12 -4.12
C ARG A 159 10.23 8.36 -2.85
N LEU A 160 9.95 7.62 -1.78
CA LEU A 160 10.70 7.71 -0.52
C LEU A 160 12.12 7.12 -0.65
N GLY A 161 12.28 6.07 -1.45
CA GLY A 161 13.59 5.51 -1.80
C GLY A 161 14.49 6.53 -2.51
N LEU A 162 13.92 7.28 -3.47
CA LEU A 162 14.61 8.38 -4.16
C LEU A 162 14.97 9.51 -3.20
N ALA A 163 14.06 9.91 -2.30
CA ALA A 163 14.35 10.94 -1.30
C ALA A 163 15.51 10.55 -0.36
N LYS A 164 15.63 9.25 -0.03
CA LYS A 164 16.75 8.67 0.73
C LYS A 164 18.02 8.45 -0.11
N LYS A 165 17.95 8.60 -1.44
CA LYS A 165 19.01 8.27 -2.40
C LYS A 165 19.43 6.79 -2.40
N ASP A 166 18.49 5.90 -2.10
CA ASP A 166 18.72 4.46 -2.12
C ASP A 166 18.31 3.85 -3.48
N TYR A 167 19.16 4.03 -4.48
CA TYR A 167 18.88 3.67 -5.87
C TYR A 167 18.80 2.14 -6.08
N ILE A 168 19.64 1.36 -5.38
CA ILE A 168 19.68 -0.10 -5.49
C ILE A 168 18.34 -0.71 -5.07
N ARG A 169 17.80 -0.27 -3.91
CA ARG A 169 16.50 -0.79 -3.44
C ARG A 169 15.36 -0.33 -4.35
N THR A 170 15.43 0.89 -4.85
CA THR A 170 14.44 1.43 -5.77
C THR A 170 14.39 0.65 -7.10
N GLN A 171 15.55 0.24 -7.62
CA GLN A 171 15.63 -0.67 -8.79
C GLN A 171 15.01 -2.05 -8.53
N ILE A 172 15.15 -2.59 -7.32
CA ILE A 172 14.56 -3.89 -6.98
C ILE A 172 13.02 -3.77 -6.96
N ILE A 173 12.49 -2.69 -6.41
CA ILE A 173 11.05 -2.43 -6.35
C ILE A 173 10.48 -2.17 -7.74
N SER A 174 11.18 -1.46 -8.62
CA SER A 174 10.71 -1.18 -9.99
C SER A 174 10.50 -2.45 -10.81
N ARG A 175 11.38 -3.46 -10.66
CA ARG A 175 11.23 -4.78 -11.31
C ARG A 175 10.00 -5.55 -10.84
N LYS A 176 9.45 -5.21 -9.67
CA LYS A 176 8.27 -5.87 -9.09
C LYS A 176 6.96 -5.42 -9.74
N ILE A 177 6.95 -4.25 -10.38
CA ILE A 177 5.78 -3.71 -11.04
C ILE A 177 5.63 -4.39 -12.42
N SER A 178 4.47 -5.02 -12.63
CA SER A 178 4.17 -5.69 -13.91
C SER A 178 3.79 -4.65 -14.98
N PRO A 179 4.49 -4.59 -16.13
CA PRO A 179 4.19 -3.61 -17.18
C PRO A 179 2.80 -3.81 -17.82
N LYS A 180 2.22 -5.02 -17.71
CA LYS A 180 0.86 -5.34 -18.14
C LYS A 180 -0.23 -4.59 -17.36
N PHE A 181 0.08 -4.07 -16.16
CA PHE A 181 -0.89 -3.32 -15.37
C PHE A 181 -1.21 -1.94 -15.97
N PHE A 182 -0.31 -1.39 -16.78
CA PHE A 182 -0.44 -0.05 -17.34
C PHE A 182 -1.15 0.01 -18.70
N SER A 183 -1.74 -1.11 -19.15
CA SER A 183 -2.56 -1.13 -20.37
C SER A 183 -3.95 -0.54 -20.16
N ASP A 184 -4.41 -0.44 -18.91
CA ASP A 184 -5.77 -0.03 -18.59
C ASP A 184 -5.86 1.51 -18.56
N GLU A 185 -6.84 2.07 -19.27
CA GLU A 185 -7.06 3.54 -19.38
C GLU A 185 -7.32 4.21 -18.03
N THR A 186 -7.88 3.47 -17.07
CA THR A 186 -8.18 3.95 -15.71
C THR A 186 -6.93 4.25 -14.88
N HIS A 187 -5.75 3.81 -15.31
CA HIS A 187 -4.48 3.93 -14.57
C HIS A 187 -3.46 4.84 -15.24
N GLU A 188 -3.89 5.70 -16.16
CA GLU A 188 -3.02 6.60 -16.90
C GLU A 188 -2.21 7.54 -16.00
N GLN A 189 -2.84 8.12 -14.97
CA GLN A 189 -2.13 8.98 -14.01
C GLN A 189 -1.05 8.24 -13.23
N LEU A 190 -1.27 6.97 -12.90
CA LEU A 190 -0.30 6.12 -12.20
C LEU A 190 0.87 5.76 -13.13
N LYS A 191 0.58 5.52 -14.41
CA LYS A 191 1.58 5.28 -15.46
C LYS A 191 2.51 6.49 -15.61
N LEU A 192 1.96 7.71 -15.65
CA LEU A 192 2.77 8.93 -15.74
C LEU A 192 3.67 9.11 -14.52
N LYS A 193 3.12 8.97 -13.31
CA LYS A 193 3.89 9.04 -12.05
C LYS A 193 5.01 8.00 -12.03
N TYR A 194 4.72 6.76 -12.44
CA TYR A 194 5.71 5.70 -12.53
C TYR A 194 6.87 6.07 -13.44
N TYR A 195 6.61 6.51 -14.67
CA TYR A 195 7.68 6.82 -15.62
C TYR A 195 8.51 8.03 -15.19
N HIS A 196 7.91 9.05 -14.59
CA HIS A 196 8.68 10.17 -14.03
C HIS A 196 9.70 9.72 -12.97
N LEU A 197 9.27 8.86 -12.04
CA LEU A 197 10.16 8.30 -11.01
C LEU A 197 11.23 7.37 -11.62
N MET A 198 10.88 6.61 -12.66
CA MET A 198 11.85 5.77 -13.37
C MET A 198 12.90 6.60 -14.12
N ILE A 199 12.52 7.74 -14.71
CA ILE A 199 13.47 8.64 -15.38
C ILE A 199 14.46 9.20 -14.36
N GLU A 200 13.97 9.65 -13.21
CA GLU A 200 14.83 10.16 -12.12
C GLU A 200 15.81 9.10 -11.63
N LEU A 201 15.36 7.86 -11.45
CA LEU A 201 16.22 6.74 -11.09
C LEU A 201 17.29 6.45 -12.17
N ASN A 202 16.88 6.27 -13.42
CA ASN A 202 17.81 5.89 -14.49
C ASN A 202 18.77 7.03 -14.86
N SER A 203 18.43 8.28 -14.53
CA SER A 203 19.34 9.42 -14.68
C SER A 203 20.55 9.33 -13.75
N HIS A 204 20.42 8.64 -12.62
CA HIS A 204 21.54 8.42 -11.69
C HIS A 204 22.46 7.29 -12.18
N ASP A 205 21.91 6.29 -12.87
CA ASP A 205 22.66 5.11 -13.35
C ASP A 205 23.22 5.29 -14.77
N ASP A 206 23.10 6.49 -15.36
CA ASP A 206 23.50 6.83 -16.72
C ASP A 206 22.92 5.88 -17.80
N GLN A 207 21.77 5.26 -17.50
CA GLN A 207 21.09 4.33 -18.42
C GLN A 207 20.20 5.08 -19.41
N TYR A 208 20.81 5.93 -20.24
CA TYR A 208 20.11 6.80 -21.21
C TYR A 208 19.21 6.03 -22.19
N LEU A 209 19.57 4.79 -22.53
CA LEU A 209 18.76 3.92 -23.39
C LEU A 209 17.40 3.59 -22.75
N ASN A 210 17.39 3.28 -21.45
CA ASN A 210 16.17 2.97 -20.71
C ASN A 210 15.30 4.20 -20.53
N ILE A 211 15.92 5.36 -20.28
CA ILE A 211 15.23 6.66 -20.24
C ILE A 211 14.49 6.91 -21.56
N SER A 212 15.15 6.69 -22.71
CA SER A 212 14.52 6.86 -24.03
C SER A 212 13.35 5.89 -24.26
N LYS A 213 13.44 4.65 -23.75
CA LYS A 213 12.32 3.68 -23.78
C LYS A 213 11.16 4.14 -22.89
N HIS A 214 11.43 4.67 -21.70
CA HIS A 214 10.39 5.19 -20.80
C HIS A 214 9.67 6.41 -21.38
N TYR A 215 10.39 7.38 -21.95
CA TYR A 215 9.76 8.52 -22.62
C TYR A 215 8.94 8.11 -23.87
N TRP A 216 9.30 7.01 -24.53
CA TRP A 216 8.48 6.45 -25.62
C TRP A 216 7.15 5.88 -25.12
N GLU A 217 7.17 5.16 -24.00
CA GLU A 217 5.93 4.65 -23.39
C GLU A 217 5.03 5.78 -22.87
N VAL A 218 5.64 6.86 -22.39
CA VAL A 218 4.95 8.11 -22.05
C VAL A 218 4.32 8.73 -23.30
N TYR A 219 5.02 8.76 -24.43
CA TYR A 219 4.48 9.25 -25.71
C TYR A 219 3.29 8.42 -26.24
N ASN A 220 3.31 7.09 -26.06
CA ASN A 220 2.23 6.20 -26.50
C ASN A 220 0.94 6.33 -25.67
N THR A 221 0.94 7.19 -24.65
CA THR A 221 -0.17 7.37 -23.70
C THR A 221 -1.16 8.40 -24.26
N LYS A 222 -2.46 8.10 -24.23
CA LYS A 222 -3.52 8.86 -24.94
C LYS A 222 -3.60 10.32 -24.50
N SER A 223 -3.55 10.58 -23.19
CA SER A 223 -3.53 11.93 -22.60
C SER A 223 -2.38 12.80 -23.13
N ILE A 224 -1.26 12.21 -23.53
CA ILE A 224 -0.10 12.95 -24.04
C ILE A 224 -0.18 13.13 -25.56
N GLN A 225 -0.89 12.26 -26.26
CA GLN A 225 -1.15 12.42 -27.69
C GLN A 225 -2.14 13.55 -27.98
N GLU A 226 -3.08 13.79 -27.06
CA GLU A 226 -4.03 14.90 -27.14
C GLU A 226 -3.35 16.27 -26.97
N ASP A 227 -2.38 16.37 -26.06
CA ASP A 227 -1.63 17.60 -25.79
C ASP A 227 -0.43 17.78 -26.73
N GLU A 228 -0.57 18.66 -27.73
CA GLU A 228 0.47 18.89 -28.74
C GLU A 228 1.84 19.29 -28.14
N GLN A 229 1.84 20.15 -27.12
CA GLN A 229 3.07 20.63 -26.48
C GLN A 229 3.80 19.53 -25.69
N LYS A 230 3.06 18.72 -24.92
CA LYS A 230 3.64 17.60 -24.15
C LYS A 230 4.13 16.50 -25.07
N ARG A 231 3.44 16.25 -26.17
CA ARG A 231 3.87 15.35 -27.24
C ARG A 231 5.23 15.77 -27.80
N TYR A 232 5.37 17.06 -28.17
CA TYR A 232 6.64 17.59 -28.67
C TYR A 232 7.75 17.51 -27.63
N LEU A 233 7.45 17.84 -26.37
CA LEU A 233 8.41 17.78 -25.28
C LEU A 233 8.91 16.35 -25.05
N ALA A 234 8.00 15.37 -24.99
CA ALA A 234 8.37 13.96 -24.83
C ALA A 234 9.25 13.48 -25.99
N LEU A 235 8.93 13.88 -27.23
CA LEU A 235 9.70 13.49 -28.41
C LEU A 235 11.10 14.14 -28.43
N LYS A 236 11.23 15.40 -28.00
CA LYS A 236 12.54 16.05 -27.81
C LYS A 236 13.40 15.30 -26.79
N HIS A 237 12.84 14.95 -25.63
CA HIS A 237 13.56 14.19 -24.61
C HIS A 237 13.97 12.80 -25.12
N VAL A 238 13.09 12.10 -25.83
CA VAL A 238 13.41 10.80 -26.47
C VAL A 238 14.66 10.89 -27.33
N VAL A 239 14.75 11.89 -28.20
CA VAL A 239 15.85 12.02 -29.16
C VAL A 239 17.13 12.46 -28.46
N ALA A 240 17.04 13.41 -27.53
CA ALA A 240 18.19 13.87 -26.75
C ALA A 240 18.84 12.70 -25.98
N TYR A 241 18.05 11.88 -25.28
CA TYR A 241 18.57 10.73 -24.54
C TYR A 241 19.02 9.58 -25.45
N LEU A 242 18.45 9.45 -26.65
CA LEU A 242 18.92 8.46 -27.63
C LEU A 242 20.30 8.83 -28.18
N LEU A 243 20.58 10.12 -28.39
CA LEU A 243 21.89 10.61 -28.84
C LEU A 243 22.96 10.52 -27.75
N LEU A 244 22.57 10.71 -26.47
CA LEU A 244 23.48 10.58 -25.32
C LEU A 244 23.82 9.12 -24.99
N ALA A 245 23.01 8.16 -25.43
CA ALA A 245 23.27 6.75 -25.19
C ALA A 245 24.52 6.26 -25.96
N THR A 246 25.28 5.37 -25.32
CA THR A 246 26.43 4.71 -25.94
C THR A 246 26.02 3.90 -27.17
N PHE A 247 26.90 3.84 -28.18
CA PHE A 247 26.65 3.10 -29.41
C PHE A 247 26.44 1.61 -29.16
N ASP A 248 25.19 1.17 -29.31
CA ASP A 248 24.79 -0.23 -29.18
C ASP A 248 23.85 -0.63 -30.32
N ASN A 249 23.77 -1.92 -30.63
CA ASN A 249 22.90 -2.45 -31.67
C ASN A 249 21.42 -2.13 -31.40
N GLU A 250 21.01 -2.13 -30.13
CA GLU A 250 19.67 -1.71 -29.72
C GLU A 250 19.42 -0.21 -29.99
N GLN A 251 20.43 0.64 -29.78
CA GLN A 251 20.31 2.06 -30.08
C GLN A 251 20.15 2.27 -31.59
N HIS A 252 20.89 1.53 -32.42
CA HIS A 252 20.78 1.61 -33.87
C HIS A 252 19.39 1.17 -34.38
N ASP A 253 18.84 0.07 -33.85
CA ASP A 253 17.49 -0.39 -34.20
C ASP A 253 16.41 0.63 -33.77
N LEU A 254 16.52 1.15 -32.55
CA LEU A 254 15.61 2.20 -32.06
C LEU A 254 15.73 3.49 -32.88
N MET A 255 16.93 3.87 -33.31
CA MET A 255 17.16 5.01 -34.21
C MET A 255 16.46 4.80 -35.55
N CYS A 256 16.62 3.63 -36.17
CA CYS A 256 15.99 3.29 -37.44
C CYS A 256 14.46 3.27 -37.32
N ARG A 257 13.92 2.65 -36.26
CA ARG A 257 12.48 2.59 -36.00
C ARG A 257 11.87 3.97 -35.74
N ARG A 258 12.58 4.85 -35.04
CA ARG A 258 12.11 6.20 -34.70
C ARG A 258 12.26 7.19 -35.87
N LYS A 259 13.29 7.07 -36.70
CA LYS A 259 13.44 7.84 -37.96
C LYS A 259 12.28 7.63 -38.94
N LEU A 260 11.60 6.48 -38.87
CA LEU A 260 10.44 6.18 -39.71
C LEU A 260 9.14 6.88 -39.23
N VAL A 261 9.15 7.50 -38.05
CA VAL A 261 7.98 8.21 -37.53
C VAL A 261 7.90 9.58 -38.19
N LYS A 262 6.94 9.75 -39.11
CA LYS A 262 6.66 10.99 -39.87
C LYS A 262 6.50 12.25 -39.00
N GLU A 263 6.21 12.11 -37.72
CA GLU A 263 6.10 13.24 -36.79
C GLU A 263 7.44 13.90 -36.47
N MET A 264 8.57 13.23 -36.73
CA MET A 264 9.91 13.81 -36.58
C MET A 264 10.21 14.89 -37.62
N GLU A 265 9.58 14.84 -38.79
CA GLU A 265 9.75 15.83 -39.87
C GLU A 265 9.05 17.16 -39.57
N ARG A 266 8.11 17.18 -38.61
CA ARG A 266 7.34 18.37 -38.23
C ARG A 266 8.00 19.23 -37.16
N ILE A 267 9.10 18.81 -36.54
CA ILE A 267 9.79 19.57 -35.50
C ILE A 267 10.91 20.40 -36.14
N PRO A 268 10.75 21.73 -36.30
CA PRO A 268 11.68 22.53 -37.11
C PRO A 268 12.99 22.91 -36.41
N ALA A 269 13.27 22.43 -35.19
CA ALA A 269 14.50 22.80 -34.48
C ALA A 269 14.96 21.67 -33.55
N TYR A 270 15.97 20.94 -34.02
CA TYR A 270 16.89 20.19 -33.17
C TYR A 270 18.08 21.09 -32.82
N LEU A 271 17.84 22.21 -32.14
CA LEU A 271 18.86 23.01 -31.44
C LEU A 271 18.17 24.01 -30.51
#